data_AF-A0A379WUP3-F1
#
_entry.id   AF-A0A379WUP3-F1
#
_cell.length_a   1.000
_cell.length_b   1.000
_cell.length_c   1.000
_cell.angle_alpha   90.00
_cell.angle_beta   90.00
_cell.angle_gamma   90.00
#
_symmetry.space_group_name_H-M   'P 1'
#
loop_
_entity.id
_entity.type
_entity.pdbx_description
1 polymer ?
#
loop_
_entity_poly.entity_id
_entity_poly.type
_entity_poly.pdbx_seq_one_letter_code
_entity_poly.pdbx_strand_id
1 'polypeptide(L)'
;MREAVALCKAQGLLVGLASASPLHMLEKVLTMFELRDSFDALASAEKLPYSKPHPQVYLDCAAKLGVDPLTCVALEDSVNGLIAAKAARMRTIVVPAEETSMIRALRWRMSNLTH
;
A
#
# COMPACT_ATOMS: atom_id res chain seq x y z
N MET A 1 3.34 9.94 -7.71
CA MET A 1 3.21 8.48 -7.95
C MET A 1 4.03 8.02 -9.15
N ARG A 2 3.76 8.51 -10.38
CA ARG A 2 4.49 8.10 -11.60
C ARG A 2 6.02 8.19 -11.45
N GLU A 3 6.52 9.35 -11.02
CA GLU A 3 7.96 9.58 -10.80
C GLU A 3 8.55 8.63 -9.76
N ALA A 4 7.85 8.39 -8.65
CA ALA A 4 8.30 7.48 -7.60
C ALA A 4 8.43 6.04 -8.12
N VAL A 5 7.45 5.57 -8.90
CA VAL A 5 7.49 4.24 -9.53
C VAL A 5 8.63 4.18 -10.56
N ALA A 6 8.78 5.21 -11.40
CA ALA A 6 9.85 5.27 -12.39
C ALA A 6 11.25 5.24 -11.74
N LEU A 7 11.45 5.98 -10.64
CA LEU A 7 12.68 5.93 -9.86
C LEU A 7 12.96 4.54 -9.29
N CYS A 8 11.93 3.85 -8.77
CA CYS A 8 12.10 2.48 -8.29
C CYS A 8 12.57 1.54 -9.42
N LYS A 9 11.94 1.61 -10.59
CA LYS A 9 12.32 0.81 -11.77
C LYS A 9 13.73 1.15 -12.26
N ALA A 10 14.11 2.43 -12.28
CA ALA A 10 15.46 2.86 -12.66
C ALA A 10 16.55 2.35 -11.70
N GLN A 11 16.20 2.05 -10.45
CA GLN A 11 17.08 1.43 -9.46
C GLN A 11 17.03 -0.12 -9.47
N GLY A 12 16.34 -0.72 -10.44
CA GLY A 12 16.20 -2.18 -10.55
C GLY A 12 15.29 -2.79 -9.47
N LEU A 13 14.45 -1.99 -8.81
CA LEU A 13 13.49 -2.49 -7.84
C LEU A 13 12.25 -3.05 -8.53
N LEU A 14 11.72 -4.14 -7.98
CA LEU A 14 10.41 -4.65 -8.35
C LEU A 14 9.31 -3.83 -7.67
N VAL A 15 8.21 -3.59 -8.38
CA VAL A 15 7.09 -2.77 -7.90
C VAL A 15 5.80 -3.56 -7.95
N GLY A 16 5.12 -3.69 -6.80
CA GLY A 16 3.84 -4.37 -6.69
C GLY A 16 2.73 -3.47 -6.16
N LEU A 17 1.49 -3.75 -6.56
CA LEU A 17 0.29 -3.08 -6.04
C LEU A 17 -0.54 -4.08 -5.21
N ALA A 18 -0.70 -3.79 -3.91
CA ALA A 18 -1.51 -4.57 -2.99
C ALA A 18 -2.71 -3.75 -2.50
N SER A 19 -3.94 -4.15 -2.89
CA SER A 19 -5.15 -3.37 -2.62
C SER A 19 -6.33 -4.23 -2.21
N ALA A 20 -7.30 -3.64 -1.50
CA ALA A 20 -8.59 -4.28 -1.22
C ALA A 20 -9.53 -4.25 -2.42
N SER A 21 -9.26 -3.40 -3.41
CA SER A 21 -10.11 -3.27 -4.60
C SER A 21 -10.08 -4.52 -5.50
N PRO A 22 -11.14 -4.79 -6.27
CA PRO A 22 -11.19 -5.86 -7.26
C PRO A 22 -10.05 -5.81 -8.29
N LEU A 23 -9.52 -6.96 -8.69
CA LEU A 23 -8.36 -7.02 -9.59
C LEU A 23 -8.61 -6.27 -10.92
N HIS A 24 -9.82 -6.38 -11.48
CA HIS A 24 -10.21 -5.68 -12.71
C HIS A 24 -10.16 -4.14 -12.56
N MET A 25 -10.40 -3.62 -11.36
CA MET A 25 -10.29 -2.18 -11.07
C MET A 25 -8.83 -1.74 -10.98
N LEU A 26 -7.96 -2.56 -10.40
CA LEU A 26 -6.51 -2.27 -10.36
C LEU A 26 -5.97 -2.17 -11.80
N GLU A 27 -6.26 -3.17 -12.62
CA GLU A 27 -5.88 -3.22 -14.04
C GLU A 27 -6.40 -2.00 -14.81
N LYS A 28 -7.68 -1.67 -14.66
CA LYS A 28 -8.30 -0.51 -15.32
C LYS A 28 -7.65 0.81 -14.92
N VAL A 29 -7.44 1.05 -13.63
CA VAL A 29 -6.83 2.29 -13.12
C VAL A 29 -5.39 2.42 -13.61
N LEU A 30 -4.59 1.36 -13.49
CA LEU A 30 -3.21 1.39 -13.95
C LEU A 30 -3.10 1.60 -15.47
N THR A 31 -4.01 1.01 -16.25
CA THR A 31 -4.07 1.21 -17.70
C THR A 31 -4.45 2.65 -18.05
N MET A 32 -5.48 3.20 -17.40
CA MET A 32 -5.94 4.58 -17.60
C MET A 32 -4.86 5.62 -17.33
N PHE A 33 -3.96 5.34 -16.37
CA PHE A 33 -2.83 6.20 -16.06
C PHE A 33 -1.52 5.79 -16.75
N GLU A 34 -1.54 4.85 -17.70
CA GLU A 34 -0.32 4.39 -18.40
C GLU A 34 0.80 3.97 -17.43
N LEU A 35 0.41 3.25 -16.37
CA LEU A 35 1.30 2.75 -15.33
C LEU A 35 1.36 1.23 -15.31
N ARG A 36 0.52 0.53 -16.09
CA ARG A 36 0.37 -0.92 -15.98
C ARG A 36 1.69 -1.67 -16.15
N ASP A 37 2.50 -1.27 -17.12
CA ASP A 37 3.79 -1.92 -17.42
C ASP A 37 4.87 -1.64 -16.36
N SER A 38 4.63 -0.66 -15.49
CA SER A 38 5.54 -0.31 -14.40
C SER A 38 5.32 -1.17 -13.14
N PHE A 39 4.26 -1.99 -13.09
CA PHE A 39 3.95 -2.86 -11.95
C PHE A 39 4.17 -4.33 -12.32
N ASP A 40 5.10 -4.97 -11.62
CA ASP A 40 5.51 -6.36 -11.80
C ASP A 40 4.50 -7.35 -11.18
N ALA A 41 3.74 -6.93 -10.16
CA ALA A 41 2.69 -7.75 -9.56
C ALA A 41 1.48 -6.92 -9.11
N LEU A 42 0.30 -7.52 -9.24
CA LEU A 42 -0.96 -7.01 -8.68
C LEU A 42 -1.55 -8.03 -7.72
N ALA A 43 -1.91 -7.59 -6.52
CA ALA A 43 -2.60 -8.39 -5.50
C ALA A 43 -3.87 -7.68 -5.04
N SER A 44 -4.98 -8.41 -5.10
CA SER A 44 -6.31 -7.94 -4.69
C SER A 44 -6.79 -8.78 -3.51
N ALA A 45 -7.32 -8.12 -2.49
CA ALA A 45 -7.96 -8.78 -1.37
C ALA A 45 -9.43 -9.16 -1.62
N GLU A 46 -9.97 -8.89 -2.82
CA GLU A 46 -11.39 -9.10 -3.17
C GLU A 46 -11.90 -10.51 -2.84
N LYS A 47 -11.07 -11.53 -3.04
CA LYS A 47 -11.42 -12.94 -2.83
C LYS A 47 -10.76 -13.54 -1.58
N LEU A 48 -10.10 -12.72 -0.77
CA LEU A 48 -9.45 -13.20 0.45
C LEU A 48 -10.47 -13.30 1.58
N PRO A 49 -10.32 -14.29 2.49
CA PRO A 49 -11.23 -14.43 3.63
C PRO A 49 -11.16 -13.23 4.59
N TYR A 50 -10.02 -12.51 4.60
CA TYR A 50 -9.80 -11.35 5.45
C TYR A 50 -9.10 -10.23 4.67
N SER A 51 -9.66 -9.02 4.77
CA SER A 51 -9.04 -7.78 4.29
C SER A 51 -8.06 -7.20 5.32
N LYS A 52 -7.34 -6.13 4.95
CA LYS A 52 -6.53 -5.31 5.89
C LYS A 52 -7.39 -4.99 7.14
N PRO A 53 -6.90 -5.20 8.37
CA PRO A 53 -5.49 -5.30 8.80
C PRO A 53 -4.83 -6.69 8.66
N HIS A 54 -5.51 -7.69 8.10
CA HIS A 54 -4.87 -8.98 7.83
C HIS A 54 -3.74 -8.83 6.76
N PRO A 55 -2.57 -9.49 6.92
CA PRO A 55 -1.40 -9.25 6.07
C PRO A 55 -1.46 -9.92 4.69
N GLN A 56 -2.42 -10.81 4.46
CA GLN A 56 -2.41 -11.73 3.32
C GLN A 56 -2.18 -11.04 1.97
N VAL A 57 -2.82 -9.91 1.70
CA VAL A 57 -2.66 -9.21 0.42
C VAL A 57 -1.23 -8.74 0.15
N TYR A 58 -0.45 -8.41 1.19
CA TYR A 58 0.97 -8.07 1.04
C TYR A 58 1.83 -9.31 0.86
N LEU A 59 1.53 -10.39 1.57
CA LEU A 59 2.24 -11.67 1.43
C LEU A 59 2.05 -12.22 0.02
N ASP A 60 0.82 -12.18 -0.50
CA ASP A 60 0.51 -12.58 -1.88
C ASP A 60 1.23 -11.70 -2.91
N CYS A 61 1.33 -10.40 -2.64
CA CYS A 61 2.05 -9.47 -3.51
C CYS A 61 3.55 -9.79 -3.54
N ALA A 62 4.18 -9.97 -2.37
CA ALA A 62 5.59 -10.34 -2.27
C ALA A 62 5.88 -11.71 -2.94
N ALA A 63 4.99 -12.68 -2.75
CA ALA A 63 5.09 -13.99 -3.39
C ALA A 63 5.02 -13.89 -4.92
N LYS A 64 4.11 -13.06 -5.47
CA LYS A 64 4.03 -12.79 -6.92
C LYS A 64 5.27 -12.08 -7.47
N LEU A 65 5.88 -11.21 -6.66
CA LEU A 65 7.15 -10.57 -7.00
C LEU A 65 8.36 -11.52 -6.85
N GLY A 66 8.19 -12.67 -6.20
CA GLY A 66 9.28 -13.61 -5.92
C GLY A 66 10.29 -13.10 -4.89
N VAL A 67 9.87 -12.24 -3.95
CA VAL A 67 10.76 -11.63 -2.93
C VAL A 67 10.32 -11.94 -1.51
N ASP A 68 11.27 -11.87 -0.56
CA ASP A 68 10.98 -12.01 0.87
C ASP A 68 10.32 -10.71 1.39
N PRO A 69 9.14 -10.79 2.07
CA PRO A 69 8.50 -9.63 2.71
C PRO A 69 9.41 -8.80 3.61
N LEU A 70 10.43 -9.40 4.24
CA LEU A 70 11.41 -8.69 5.07
C LEU A 70 12.27 -7.70 4.28
N THR A 71 12.42 -7.93 2.98
CA THR A 71 13.17 -7.04 2.09
C THR A 71 12.29 -5.93 1.48
N CYS A 72 10.97 -6.04 1.62
CA CYS A 72 10.01 -5.11 1.05
C CYS A 72 9.86 -3.82 1.87
N VAL A 73 9.48 -2.75 1.15
CA VAL A 73 9.00 -1.48 1.72
C VAL A 73 7.60 -1.22 1.18
N ALA A 74 6.61 -1.10 2.06
CA ALA A 74 5.23 -0.75 1.73
C ALA A 74 4.98 0.76 1.90
N LEU A 75 4.28 1.35 0.93
CA LEU A 75 3.74 2.71 1.01
C LEU A 75 2.25 2.62 1.32
N GLU A 76 1.80 3.29 2.38
CA GLU A 76 0.40 3.22 2.85
C GLU A 76 -0.15 4.56 3.30
N ASP A 77 -1.46 4.73 3.22
CA ASP A 77 -2.16 5.95 3.63
C ASP A 77 -3.13 5.73 4.81
N SER A 78 -3.41 4.46 5.13
CA SER A 78 -4.41 4.08 6.12
C SER A 78 -3.79 3.37 7.33
N VAL A 79 -4.45 3.46 8.47
CA VAL A 79 -4.05 2.73 9.69
C VAL A 79 -4.16 1.22 9.49
N ASN A 80 -5.23 0.75 8.84
CA ASN A 80 -5.42 -0.68 8.56
C ASN A 80 -4.33 -1.22 7.62
N GLY A 81 -3.93 -0.44 6.62
CA GLY A 81 -2.82 -0.80 5.75
C GLY A 81 -1.48 -0.81 6.44
N LEU A 82 -1.19 0.17 7.30
CA LEU A 82 0.00 0.14 8.16
C LEU A 82 0.06 -1.15 8.99
N ILE A 83 -1.04 -1.51 9.66
CA ILE A 83 -1.09 -2.71 10.50
C ILE A 83 -0.87 -3.97 9.65
N ALA A 84 -1.54 -4.08 8.50
CA ALA A 84 -1.37 -5.21 7.59
C ALA A 84 0.06 -5.34 7.05
N ALA A 85 0.69 -4.23 6.63
CA ALA A 85 2.06 -4.23 6.15
C ALA A 85 3.05 -4.65 7.25
N LYS A 86 2.83 -4.17 8.49
CA LYS A 86 3.64 -4.56 9.66
C LYS A 86 3.43 -6.02 10.04
N ALA A 87 2.20 -6.53 9.98
CA ALA A 87 1.90 -7.93 10.21
C ALA A 87 2.55 -8.84 9.14
N ALA A 88 2.75 -8.33 7.91
CA ALA A 88 3.53 -8.98 6.86
C ALA A 88 5.06 -8.84 7.05
N ARG A 89 5.51 -8.22 8.14
CA ARG A 89 6.92 -7.90 8.47
C ARG A 89 7.63 -6.98 7.47
N MET A 90 6.89 -6.21 6.69
CA MET A 90 7.47 -5.24 5.77
C MET A 90 7.89 -3.96 6.49
N ARG A 91 8.93 -3.29 5.99
CA ARG A 91 9.15 -1.88 6.32
C ARG A 91 7.99 -1.07 5.74
N THR A 92 7.54 -0.02 6.44
CA THR A 92 6.34 0.72 6.02
C THR A 92 6.57 2.21 6.16
N ILE A 93 6.28 2.95 5.10
CA ILE A 93 6.25 4.41 5.07
C ILE A 93 4.79 4.81 4.92
N VAL A 94 4.30 5.66 5.83
CA VAL A 94 2.91 6.13 5.82
C VAL A 94 2.83 7.52 5.21
N VAL A 95 2.07 7.67 4.13
CA VAL A 95 1.75 8.92 3.44
C VAL A 95 0.25 9.19 3.67
N PRO A 96 -0.11 9.96 4.72
CA PRO A 96 -1.51 10.17 5.07
C PRO A 96 -2.26 10.91 3.95
N ALA A 97 -3.47 10.44 3.62
CA ALA A 97 -4.39 11.22 2.79
C ALA A 97 -4.76 12.54 3.50
N GLU A 98 -5.03 13.61 2.74
CA GLU A 98 -5.31 14.95 3.29
C GLU A 98 -6.49 14.96 4.29
N GLU A 99 -7.51 14.13 4.10
CA GLU A 99 -8.63 14.00 5.06
C GLU A 99 -8.18 13.39 6.41
N THR A 100 -7.19 12.49 6.39
CA THR A 100 -6.67 11.87 7.62
C THR A 100 -5.73 12.81 8.36
N SER A 101 -5.04 13.73 7.66
CA SER A 101 -4.19 14.74 8.29
C SER A 101 -5.02 15.75 9.09
N MET A 102 -6.19 16.18 8.57
CA MET A 102 -7.14 17.04 9.27
C MET A 102 -7.74 16.36 10.51
N ILE A 103 -8.21 15.10 10.40
CA ILE A 103 -8.80 14.39 11.54
C ILE A 103 -7.75 14.11 12.63
N ARG A 104 -6.50 13.76 12.26
CA ARG A 104 -5.41 13.63 13.23
C ARG A 104 -5.03 14.96 13.88
N ALA A 105 -4.97 16.06 13.12
CA ALA A 105 -4.68 17.39 13.65
C ALA A 105 -5.79 17.87 14.61
N LEU A 106 -7.06 17.64 14.27
CA LEU A 106 -8.20 17.95 15.12
C LEU A 106 -8.22 17.10 16.39
N ARG A 107 -7.95 15.79 16.28
CA ARG A 107 -7.90 14.89 17.43
C ARG A 107 -6.71 15.21 18.36
N TRP A 108 -5.56 15.62 17.83
CA TRP A 108 -4.44 16.12 18.63
C TRP A 108 -4.77 17.46 19.32
N ARG A 109 -5.42 18.41 18.61
CA ARG A 109 -5.86 19.70 19.21
C ARG A 109 -6.89 19.53 20.32
N MET A 110 -7.86 18.62 20.16
CA MET A 110 -8.84 18.30 21.20
C MET A 110 -8.20 17.62 22.42
N SER A 111 -7.15 16.81 22.21
CA SER A 111 -6.41 16.19 23.30
C SER A 111 -5.65 17.22 24.15
N ASN A 112 -5.20 18.32 23.53
CA ASN A 112 -4.45 19.40 24.17
C ASN A 112 -5.32 20.54 24.71
N LEU A 113 -6.65 20.45 24.62
CA LEU A 113 -7.61 21.42 25.17
C LEU A 113 -8.15 20.98 26.54
N THR A 114 -7.57 19.95 27.17
CA THR A 114 -7.95 19.45 28.50
C THR A 114 -6.84 19.54 29.54
N HIS A 115 -5.87 20.44 29.34
CA HIS A 115 -4.95 20.90 30.38
C HIS A 115 -5.03 22.42 30.52
#